data_AF-C3N5X1-F1
#
_entry.id   AF-C3N5X1-F1
#
_cell.length_a   1.000
_cell.length_b   1.000
_cell.length_c   1.000
_cell.angle_alpha   90.00
_cell.angle_beta   90.00
_cell.angle_gamma   90.00
#
_symmetry.space_group_name_H-M   'P 1'
#
loop_
_entity.id
_entity.type
_entity.pdbx_description
1 polymer ?
#
loop_
_entity_poly.entity_id
_entity_poly.type
_entity_poly.pdbx_seq_one_letter_code
_entity_poly.pdbx_strand_id
1 'polypeptide(L)'
;MMRSKVIGSREALENFQFVTINGKVKFDELGNVTKIAYYYSKAVKAGINLALKGVSLNDAVKELYNIIPYAFYAETAYKQALALVKNNGNKIEIKRRWIACRGSKSDKGNRGIKFHVLEDHVEVRVKDPWGKWIYGKAYFGKEYLPLLRELEDLSQRREEGYGAVISFKENPMIHLQIPLWLYLKYFSSPKPNGYGLIAGFDLNSDRLNVVVINKDGKVIAIKTFWYSDVTRHGFPKEEARALRLNALSEALEFLSRIGVDYVVFEDLFLVKKRKFTGSRSGNRKITRFAKKQLLTHGVIKSLRLGFNVILVNPKGTTNSEEHDRVMREKGFDRHTASAYLIAMKGLEVIKNNE
;
A
#
# COMPACT_ATOMS: atom_id res chain seq x y z
N MET A 1 11.64 -8.14 21.67
CA MET A 1 10.77 -8.68 20.60
C MET A 1 11.35 -8.26 19.26
N MET A 2 11.81 -9.19 18.41
CA MET A 2 12.27 -8.82 17.07
C MET A 2 11.11 -8.20 16.29
N ARG A 3 11.29 -6.99 15.79
CA ARG A 3 10.31 -6.37 14.89
C ARG A 3 10.37 -7.09 13.55
N SER A 4 9.22 -7.56 13.07
CA SER A 4 9.07 -8.10 11.72
C SER A 4 9.62 -7.11 10.69
N LYS A 5 10.35 -7.62 9.70
CA LYS A 5 11.00 -6.79 8.68
C LYS A 5 10.41 -7.05 7.30
N VAL A 6 10.48 -6.03 6.45
CA VAL A 6 10.27 -6.17 5.00
C VAL A 6 11.63 -6.09 4.32
N ILE A 7 11.97 -7.11 3.54
CA ILE A 7 13.17 -7.16 2.70
C ILE A 7 12.69 -7.11 1.25
N GLY A 8 13.25 -6.23 0.43
CA GLY A 8 12.81 -6.09 -0.96
C GLY A 8 13.51 -4.93 -1.66
N SER A 9 13.05 -4.64 -2.89
CA SER A 9 13.57 -3.50 -3.66
C SER A 9 13.31 -2.17 -2.96
N ARG A 10 14.11 -1.14 -3.31
CA ARG A 10 13.87 0.24 -2.85
C ARG A 10 12.46 0.69 -3.18
N GLU A 11 11.98 0.40 -4.40
CA GLU A 11 10.62 0.68 -4.83
C GLU A 11 9.57 0.07 -3.89
N ALA A 12 9.73 -1.19 -3.51
CA ALA A 12 8.79 -1.84 -2.62
C ALA A 12 8.82 -1.21 -1.24
N LEU A 13 10.01 -0.96 -0.67
CA LEU A 13 10.16 -0.32 0.64
C LEU A 13 9.54 1.09 0.67
N GLU A 14 9.66 1.86 -0.41
CA GLU A 14 8.98 3.16 -0.56
C GLU A 14 7.44 3.03 -0.50
N ASN A 15 6.87 1.89 -0.93
CA ASN A 15 5.42 1.63 -0.86
C ASN A 15 4.93 1.17 0.53
N PHE A 16 5.83 0.78 1.43
CA PHE A 16 5.49 0.28 2.77
C PHE A 16 5.95 1.20 3.90
N GLN A 17 6.09 2.50 3.64
CA GLN A 17 6.39 3.48 4.69
C GLN A 17 5.17 3.82 5.55
N PHE A 18 3.97 3.75 4.97
CA PHE A 18 2.72 4.18 5.61
C PHE A 18 1.57 3.21 5.32
N VAL A 19 0.62 3.15 6.24
CA VAL A 19 -0.69 2.52 6.07
C VAL A 19 -1.76 3.61 6.10
N THR A 20 -2.70 3.55 5.16
CA THR A 20 -3.81 4.52 5.12
C THR A 20 -5.00 3.98 5.91
N ILE A 21 -5.42 4.70 6.94
CA ILE A 21 -6.70 4.48 7.62
C ILE A 21 -7.72 5.53 7.17
N ASN A 22 -8.99 5.14 7.14
CA ASN A 22 -10.05 5.95 6.55
C ASN A 22 -11.12 6.25 7.59
N GLY A 23 -11.65 7.48 7.56
CA GLY A 23 -12.78 7.89 8.39
C GLY A 23 -13.78 8.70 7.58
N LYS A 24 -15.07 8.52 7.85
CA LYS A 24 -16.12 9.39 7.27
C LYS A 24 -16.04 10.74 7.98
N VAL A 25 -16.05 11.85 7.24
CA VAL A 25 -15.96 13.19 7.83
C VAL A 25 -17.18 14.03 7.49
N LYS A 26 -17.70 14.76 8.48
CA LYS A 26 -18.73 15.79 8.32
C LYS A 26 -18.10 17.13 8.60
N PHE A 27 -18.10 18.03 7.62
CA PHE A 27 -17.57 19.38 7.78
C PHE A 27 -18.68 20.36 8.09
N ASP A 28 -18.38 21.34 8.93
CA ASP A 28 -19.32 22.40 9.29
C ASP A 28 -19.59 23.31 8.08
N GLU A 29 -18.54 23.56 7.27
CA GLU A 29 -18.60 24.39 6.07
C GLU A 29 -18.19 23.61 4.81
N LEU A 30 -19.01 22.62 4.43
CA LEU A 30 -18.71 21.72 3.30
C LEU A 30 -18.41 22.46 1.98
N GLY A 31 -19.09 23.59 1.71
CA GLY A 31 -18.87 24.41 0.51
C GLY A 31 -17.45 24.96 0.43
N ASN A 32 -16.89 25.41 1.55
CA ASN A 32 -15.55 25.97 1.62
C ASN A 32 -14.49 24.88 1.43
N VAL A 33 -14.64 23.70 2.05
CA VAL A 33 -13.72 22.59 1.81
C VAL A 33 -13.79 22.10 0.35
N THR A 34 -14.98 22.11 -0.25
CA THR A 34 -15.16 21.73 -1.66
C THR A 34 -14.49 22.73 -2.60
N LYS A 35 -14.53 24.04 -2.27
CA LYS A 35 -13.79 25.07 -3.00
C LYS A 35 -12.28 24.81 -2.95
N ILE A 36 -11.73 24.50 -1.77
CA ILE A 36 -10.31 24.13 -1.64
C ILE A 36 -9.98 22.93 -2.52
N ALA A 37 -10.82 21.88 -2.48
CA ALA A 37 -10.63 20.67 -3.30
C ALA A 37 -10.63 20.97 -4.80
N TYR A 38 -11.48 21.89 -5.26
CA TYR A 38 -11.51 22.32 -6.66
C TYR A 38 -10.19 22.98 -7.08
N TYR A 39 -9.71 23.97 -6.33
CA TYR A 39 -8.46 24.65 -6.64
C TYR A 39 -7.24 23.75 -6.45
N TYR A 40 -7.24 22.87 -5.46
CA TYR A 40 -6.19 21.87 -5.27
C TYR A 40 -6.10 20.96 -6.50
N SER A 41 -7.21 20.39 -6.96
CA SER A 41 -7.22 19.58 -8.17
C SER A 41 -6.81 20.37 -9.43
N LYS A 42 -7.16 21.66 -9.52
CA LYS A 42 -6.68 22.57 -10.58
C LYS A 42 -5.15 22.77 -10.51
N ALA A 43 -4.59 22.93 -9.32
CA ALA A 43 -3.15 23.05 -9.10
C ALA A 43 -2.42 21.76 -9.47
N VAL A 44 -2.96 20.57 -9.15
CA VAL A 44 -2.36 19.30 -9.60
C VAL A 44 -2.36 19.20 -11.13
N LYS A 45 -3.45 19.60 -11.80
CA LYS A 45 -3.53 19.62 -13.27
C LYS A 45 -2.48 20.54 -13.88
N ALA A 46 -2.35 21.76 -13.37
CA ALA A 46 -1.30 22.68 -13.80
C ALA A 46 0.10 22.10 -13.51
N GLY A 47 0.28 21.49 -12.34
CA GLY A 47 1.52 20.86 -11.92
C GLY A 47 1.95 19.70 -12.83
N ILE A 48 1.01 18.96 -13.45
CA ILE A 48 1.35 17.93 -14.44
C ILE A 48 2.06 18.54 -15.65
N ASN A 49 1.56 19.67 -16.15
CA ASN A 49 2.19 20.36 -17.28
C ASN A 49 3.60 20.85 -16.91
N LEU A 50 3.79 21.38 -15.70
CA LEU A 50 5.09 21.79 -15.19
C LEU A 50 6.05 20.61 -15.02
N ALA A 51 5.54 19.49 -14.49
CA ALA A 51 6.33 18.26 -14.32
C ALA A 51 6.77 17.66 -15.66
N LEU A 52 5.91 17.69 -16.69
CA LEU A 52 6.25 17.26 -18.04
C LEU A 52 7.33 18.14 -18.69
N LYS A 53 7.36 19.44 -18.34
CA LYS A 53 8.40 20.39 -18.76
C LYS A 53 9.69 20.30 -17.92
N GLY A 54 9.71 19.47 -16.88
CA GLY A 54 10.89 19.32 -16.01
C GLY A 54 11.16 20.52 -15.09
N VAL A 55 10.13 21.30 -14.74
CA VAL A 55 10.28 22.48 -13.87
C VAL A 55 10.77 22.08 -12.47
N SER A 56 11.62 22.89 -11.85
CA SER A 56 12.10 22.64 -10.49
C SER A 56 10.95 22.68 -9.47
N LEU A 57 11.10 22.01 -8.32
CA LEU A 57 10.08 22.06 -7.26
C LEU A 57 9.80 23.50 -6.81
N ASN A 58 10.85 24.29 -6.61
CA ASN A 58 10.72 25.65 -6.07
C ASN A 58 9.97 26.57 -7.05
N ASP A 59 10.28 26.50 -8.34
CA ASP A 59 9.64 27.34 -9.35
C ASP A 59 8.21 26.89 -9.61
N ALA A 60 7.98 25.57 -9.65
CA ALA A 60 6.62 25.04 -9.75
C ALA A 60 5.76 25.46 -8.56
N VAL A 61 6.29 25.46 -7.33
CA VAL A 61 5.56 25.93 -6.15
C VAL A 61 5.17 27.40 -6.27
N LYS A 62 6.07 28.27 -6.76
CA LYS A 62 5.76 29.69 -7.01
C LYS A 62 4.61 29.86 -8.01
N GLU A 63 4.65 29.12 -9.12
CA GLU A 63 3.60 29.16 -10.13
C GLU A 63 2.25 28.65 -9.60
N LEU A 64 2.28 27.51 -8.90
CA LEU A 64 1.06 26.89 -8.35
C LEU A 64 0.46 27.68 -7.20
N TYR A 65 1.25 28.50 -6.49
CA TYR A 65 0.76 29.39 -5.45
C TYR A 65 -0.30 30.38 -5.97
N ASN A 66 -0.20 30.78 -7.25
CA ASN A 66 -1.21 31.63 -7.90
C ASN A 66 -2.57 30.93 -8.07
N ILE A 67 -2.60 29.59 -8.02
CA ILE A 67 -3.84 28.79 -8.11
C ILE A 67 -4.36 28.44 -6.73
N ILE A 68 -3.46 28.05 -5.82
CA ILE A 68 -3.78 27.70 -4.44
C ILE A 68 -2.76 28.37 -3.52
N PRO A 69 -3.09 29.52 -2.90
CA PRO A 69 -2.14 30.38 -2.19
C PRO A 69 -1.81 29.83 -0.80
N TYR A 70 -1.32 28.60 -0.78
CA TYR A 70 -0.83 27.92 0.41
C TYR A 70 0.31 26.99 0.00
N ALA A 71 1.54 27.35 0.37
CA ALA A 71 2.76 26.70 -0.13
C ALA A 71 2.75 25.19 0.08
N PHE A 72 2.28 24.70 1.22
CA PHE A 72 2.21 23.26 1.51
C PHE A 72 1.23 22.51 0.60
N TYR A 73 0.11 23.13 0.20
CA TYR A 73 -0.80 22.54 -0.79
C TYR A 73 -0.20 22.59 -2.18
N ALA A 74 0.42 23.70 -2.59
CA ALA A 74 1.10 23.84 -3.87
C ALA A 74 2.24 22.81 -4.02
N GLU A 75 3.09 22.67 -3.00
CA GLU A 75 4.18 21.69 -2.96
C GLU A 75 3.65 20.25 -3.01
N THR A 76 2.61 19.94 -2.21
CA THR A 76 1.98 18.61 -2.24
C THR A 76 1.37 18.34 -3.61
N ALA A 77 0.71 19.32 -4.23
CA ALA A 77 0.12 19.19 -5.56
C ALA A 77 1.17 18.91 -6.63
N TYR A 78 2.32 19.60 -6.60
CA TYR A 78 3.41 19.34 -7.53
C TYR A 78 4.05 17.97 -7.33
N LYS A 79 4.29 17.55 -6.09
CA LYS A 79 4.80 16.20 -5.78
C LYS A 79 3.84 15.11 -6.25
N GLN A 80 2.53 15.32 -6.13
CA GLN A 80 1.53 14.42 -6.71
C GLN A 80 1.58 14.40 -8.24
N ALA A 81 1.73 15.56 -8.88
CA ALA A 81 1.89 15.66 -10.32
C ALA A 81 3.12 14.90 -10.83
N LEU A 82 4.28 15.06 -10.19
CA LEU A 82 5.51 14.31 -10.49
C LEU A 82 5.29 12.79 -10.39
N ALA A 83 4.60 12.34 -9.32
CA ALA A 83 4.28 10.92 -9.15
C ALA A 83 3.35 10.41 -10.27
N LEU A 84 2.36 11.20 -10.68
CA LEU A 84 1.46 10.86 -11.77
C LEU A 84 2.19 10.77 -13.12
N VAL A 85 3.04 11.74 -13.44
CA VAL A 85 3.87 11.76 -14.66
C VAL A 85 4.82 10.57 -14.69
N LYS A 86 5.50 10.28 -13.58
CA LYS A 86 6.39 9.13 -13.45
C LYS A 86 5.67 7.80 -13.73
N ASN A 87 4.41 7.69 -13.30
CA ASN A 87 3.63 6.44 -13.40
C ASN A 87 2.86 6.28 -14.72
N ASN A 88 2.35 7.37 -15.30
CA ASN A 88 1.41 7.34 -16.42
C ASN A 88 1.93 8.02 -17.70
N GLY A 89 3.11 8.64 -17.65
CA GLY A 89 3.62 9.48 -18.74
C GLY A 89 2.66 10.62 -19.04
N ASN A 90 2.33 10.82 -20.33
CA ASN A 90 1.55 11.97 -20.79
C ASN A 90 0.03 11.73 -20.78
N LYS A 91 -0.44 10.51 -20.45
CA LYS A 91 -1.86 10.16 -20.46
C LYS A 91 -2.45 10.27 -19.05
N ILE A 92 -2.59 11.50 -18.56
CA ILE A 92 -3.14 11.77 -17.22
C ILE A 92 -4.39 12.62 -17.34
N GLU A 93 -5.51 12.08 -16.86
CA GLU A 93 -6.77 12.81 -16.77
C GLU A 93 -7.24 12.85 -15.31
N ILE A 94 -7.44 14.07 -14.79
CA ILE A 94 -7.94 14.28 -13.44
C ILE A 94 -9.41 14.69 -13.51
N LYS A 95 -10.31 13.78 -13.13
CA LYS A 95 -11.76 14.02 -13.08
C LYS A 95 -12.29 14.34 -11.69
N ARG A 96 -11.58 13.93 -10.64
CA ARG A 96 -12.07 14.00 -9.25
C ARG A 96 -11.56 15.25 -8.53
N ARG A 97 -12.29 15.65 -7.49
CA ARG A 97 -11.90 16.69 -6.54
C ARG A 97 -11.42 16.03 -5.25
N TRP A 98 -10.29 16.49 -4.73
CA TRP A 98 -9.75 16.07 -3.44
C TRP A 98 -8.79 17.13 -2.90
N ILE A 99 -8.45 17.02 -1.64
CA ILE A 99 -7.39 17.81 -1.01
C ILE A 99 -6.35 16.81 -0.51
N ALA A 100 -5.07 17.13 -0.67
CA ALA A 100 -4.02 16.40 0.01
C ALA A 100 -2.99 17.36 0.57
N CYS A 101 -2.52 17.06 1.77
CA CYS A 101 -1.41 17.75 2.40
C CYS A 101 -0.42 16.73 2.90
N ARG A 102 0.82 16.83 2.43
CA ARG A 102 1.91 16.07 3.00
C ARG A 102 2.18 16.57 4.42
N GLY A 103 2.35 15.65 5.36
CA GLY A 103 2.77 15.97 6.70
C GLY A 103 4.28 16.09 6.85
N SER A 104 4.70 16.78 7.91
CA SER A 104 6.09 16.82 8.35
C SER A 104 6.13 16.89 9.87
N LYS A 105 7.18 16.30 10.46
CA LYS A 105 7.43 16.37 11.90
C LYS A 105 7.60 17.83 12.38
N SER A 106 8.23 18.68 11.56
CA SER A 106 8.44 20.10 11.85
C SER A 106 7.14 20.90 11.96
N ASP A 107 6.07 20.44 11.31
CA ASP A 107 4.77 21.11 11.25
C ASP A 107 3.77 20.64 12.31
N LYS A 108 4.28 19.92 13.32
CA LYS A 108 3.47 19.20 14.30
C LYS A 108 2.52 18.22 13.62
N GLY A 109 3.07 17.31 12.82
CA GLY A 109 2.32 16.29 12.09
C GLY A 109 1.98 16.70 10.67
N ASN A 110 1.09 17.70 10.52
CA ASN A 110 0.63 18.18 9.22
C ASN A 110 0.18 19.64 9.28
N ARG A 111 0.70 20.49 8.39
CA ARG A 111 0.41 21.93 8.40
C ARG A 111 -0.98 22.26 7.86
N GLY A 112 -1.49 21.52 6.89
CA GLY A 112 -2.70 21.87 6.15
C GLY A 112 -3.95 21.13 6.58
N ILE A 113 -3.82 19.96 7.18
CA ILE A 113 -4.94 19.16 7.69
C ILE A 113 -4.53 18.58 9.05
N LYS A 114 -5.09 19.11 10.12
CA LYS A 114 -4.81 18.68 11.49
C LYS A 114 -5.96 17.84 12.03
N PHE A 115 -5.67 17.03 13.03
CA PHE A 115 -6.71 16.35 13.81
C PHE A 115 -6.47 16.48 15.32
N HIS A 116 -7.53 16.25 16.09
CA HIS A 116 -7.51 16.11 17.53
C HIS A 116 -8.43 14.95 17.94
N VAL A 117 -7.93 14.02 18.76
CA VAL A 117 -8.69 12.81 19.09
C VAL A 117 -9.54 13.02 20.35
N LEU A 118 -10.85 12.90 20.21
CA LEU A 118 -11.81 12.92 21.31
C LEU A 118 -12.25 11.48 21.67
N GLU A 119 -13.24 11.33 22.55
CA GLU A 119 -13.71 10.01 22.99
C GLU A 119 -14.56 9.29 21.93
N ASP A 120 -15.44 10.02 21.26
CA ASP A 120 -16.44 9.48 20.33
C ASP A 120 -16.10 9.76 18.84
N HIS A 121 -15.24 10.76 18.58
CA HIS A 121 -14.84 11.14 17.24
C HIS A 121 -13.44 11.78 17.19
N VAL A 122 -12.99 12.11 15.98
CA VAL A 122 -11.76 12.84 15.72
C VAL A 122 -12.14 14.18 15.11
N GLU A 123 -11.82 15.28 15.80
CA GLU A 123 -11.96 16.62 15.24
C GLU A 123 -10.91 16.81 14.14
N VAL A 124 -11.31 17.32 12.98
CA VAL A 124 -10.45 17.58 11.83
C VAL A 124 -10.52 19.05 11.50
N ARG A 125 -9.34 19.65 11.26
CA ARG A 125 -9.19 21.06 10.88
C ARG A 125 -8.46 21.15 9.56
N VAL A 126 -9.07 21.80 8.56
CA VAL A 126 -8.50 22.02 7.24
C VAL A 126 -8.16 23.50 7.07
N LYS A 127 -6.93 23.81 6.67
CA LYS A 127 -6.51 25.20 6.46
C LYS A 127 -7.09 25.72 5.14
N ASP A 128 -7.96 26.73 5.21
CA ASP A 128 -8.37 27.47 4.03
C ASP A 128 -7.19 28.35 3.53
N PRO A 129 -6.74 28.21 2.27
CA PRO A 129 -5.75 29.10 1.66
C PRO A 129 -6.18 30.57 1.65
N TRP A 130 -7.48 30.87 1.65
CA TRP A 130 -8.01 32.23 1.58
C TRP A 130 -8.65 32.71 2.89
N GLY A 131 -8.59 31.91 3.96
CA GLY A 131 -9.44 32.14 5.11
C GLY A 131 -8.95 31.49 6.41
N LYS A 132 -9.93 31.24 7.28
CA LYS A 132 -9.73 30.61 8.60
C LYS A 132 -9.66 29.09 8.49
N TRP A 133 -9.47 28.42 9.62
CA TRP A 133 -9.57 26.96 9.67
C TRP A 133 -11.02 26.53 9.52
N ILE A 134 -11.24 25.47 8.74
CA ILE A 134 -12.54 24.82 8.58
C ILE A 134 -12.55 23.56 9.42
N TYR A 135 -13.60 23.38 10.21
CA TYR A 135 -13.74 22.31 11.19
C TYR A 135 -14.65 21.20 10.67
N GLY A 136 -14.43 19.99 11.19
CA GLY A 136 -15.27 18.84 10.90
C GLY A 136 -15.04 17.69 11.88
N LYS A 137 -16.00 16.78 11.91
CA LYS A 137 -15.98 15.58 12.75
C LYS A 137 -15.76 14.35 11.90
N ALA A 138 -14.64 13.65 12.13
CA ALA A 138 -14.28 12.41 11.46
C ALA A 138 -14.52 11.20 12.37
N TYR A 139 -15.07 10.15 11.79
CA TYR A 139 -15.42 8.90 12.47
C TYR A 139 -14.57 7.78 11.89
N PHE A 140 -13.67 7.27 12.72
CA PHE A 140 -12.81 6.11 12.45
C PHE A 140 -13.31 4.90 13.25
N GLY A 141 -12.86 3.69 12.90
CA GLY A 141 -13.05 2.52 13.76
C GLY A 141 -12.48 2.78 15.16
N LYS A 142 -13.18 2.35 16.21
CA LYS A 142 -12.79 2.60 17.61
C LYS A 142 -11.40 2.05 17.93
N GLU A 143 -11.03 0.95 17.29
CA GLU A 143 -9.72 0.33 17.38
C GLU A 143 -8.57 1.24 16.93
N TYR A 144 -8.82 2.26 16.12
CA TYR A 144 -7.82 3.23 15.66
C TYR A 144 -7.60 4.40 16.61
N LEU A 145 -8.51 4.67 17.55
CA LEU A 145 -8.41 5.85 18.43
C LEU A 145 -7.14 5.84 19.30
N PRO A 146 -6.72 4.71 19.94
CA PRO A 146 -5.49 4.68 20.71
C PRO A 146 -4.25 5.01 19.84
N LEU A 147 -4.19 4.46 18.63
CA LEU A 147 -3.12 4.76 17.67
C LEU A 147 -3.10 6.24 17.28
N LEU A 148 -4.28 6.82 17.02
CA LEU A 148 -4.39 8.21 16.62
C LEU A 148 -3.96 9.16 17.75
N ARG A 149 -4.24 8.83 19.01
CA ARG A 149 -3.77 9.59 20.18
C ARG A 149 -2.24 9.59 20.24
N GLU A 150 -1.60 8.43 20.11
CA GLU A 150 -0.14 8.37 20.09
C GLU A 150 0.45 9.14 18.88
N LEU A 151 -0.17 9.05 17.71
CA LEU A 151 0.26 9.83 16.54
C LEU A 151 0.13 11.34 16.78
N GLU A 152 -0.93 11.79 17.44
CA GLU A 152 -1.12 13.20 17.83
C GLU A 152 -0.01 13.64 18.79
N ASP A 153 0.30 12.86 19.83
CA ASP A 153 1.35 13.17 20.80
C ASP A 153 2.74 13.23 20.16
N LEU A 154 3.07 12.25 19.31
CA LEU A 154 4.32 12.24 18.53
C LEU A 154 4.40 13.47 17.60
N SER A 155 3.28 13.85 17.00
CA SER A 155 3.18 15.03 16.16
C SER A 155 3.44 16.31 16.97
N GLN A 156 2.84 16.46 18.17
CA GLN A 156 3.08 17.64 19.02
C GLN A 156 4.54 17.74 19.46
N ARG A 157 5.19 16.61 19.75
CA ARG A 157 6.62 16.51 20.06
C ARG A 157 7.55 16.68 18.85
N ARG A 158 7.00 16.85 17.64
CA ARG A 158 7.74 16.95 16.36
C ARG A 158 8.62 15.73 16.08
N GLU A 159 8.19 14.57 16.53
CA GLU A 159 8.87 13.29 16.30
C GLU A 159 8.38 12.62 15.02
N GLU A 160 7.11 12.83 14.65
CA GLU A 160 6.49 12.16 13.52
C GLU A 160 5.56 13.07 12.70
N GLY A 161 5.44 12.77 11.41
CA GLY A 161 4.53 13.42 10.48
C GLY A 161 3.44 12.47 9.98
N TYR A 162 2.33 13.02 9.46
CA TYR A 162 1.31 12.19 8.80
C TYR A 162 0.76 12.86 7.55
N GLY A 163 0.61 12.10 6.48
CA GLY A 163 -0.10 12.56 5.29
C GLY A 163 -1.61 12.54 5.53
N ALA A 164 -2.31 13.52 4.97
CA ALA A 164 -3.76 13.57 5.05
C ALA A 164 -4.34 13.87 3.67
N VAL A 165 -5.39 13.13 3.31
CA VAL A 165 -6.14 13.32 2.06
C VAL A 165 -7.62 13.35 2.38
N ILE A 166 -8.36 14.29 1.79
CA ILE A 166 -9.81 14.37 1.88
C ILE A 166 -10.38 14.14 0.48
N SER A 167 -11.25 13.14 0.33
CA SER A 167 -11.89 12.81 -0.94
C SER A 167 -13.40 13.00 -0.88
N PHE A 168 -14.01 13.35 -2.02
CA PHE A 168 -15.43 13.69 -2.15
C PHE A 168 -16.12 12.77 -3.17
N LYS A 169 -16.19 11.46 -2.87
CA LYS A 169 -16.89 10.51 -3.76
C LYS A 169 -18.39 10.57 -3.52
N GLU A 170 -18.93 9.66 -2.71
CA GLU A 170 -20.33 9.65 -2.29
C GLU A 170 -20.50 10.51 -1.03
N ASN A 171 -19.55 10.39 -0.10
CA ASN A 171 -19.46 11.19 1.11
C ASN A 171 -18.02 11.71 1.24
N PRO A 172 -17.80 12.84 1.94
CA PRO A 172 -16.46 13.25 2.33
C PRO A 172 -15.79 12.19 3.21
N MET A 173 -14.58 11.78 2.82
CA MET A 173 -13.76 10.81 3.55
C MET A 173 -12.40 11.42 3.83
N ILE A 174 -11.91 11.30 5.05
CA ILE A 174 -10.52 11.57 5.39
C ILE A 174 -9.72 10.27 5.34
N HIS A 175 -8.51 10.37 4.80
CA HIS A 175 -7.54 9.30 4.67
C HIS A 175 -6.24 9.76 5.35
N LEU A 176 -5.89 9.12 6.46
CA LEU A 176 -4.68 9.42 7.22
C LEU A 176 -3.61 8.38 6.90
N GLN A 177 -2.44 8.86 6.46
CA GLN A 177 -1.27 8.03 6.18
C GLN A 177 -0.44 7.90 7.46
N ILE A 178 -0.61 6.78 8.13
CA ILE A 178 0.02 6.44 9.41
C ILE A 178 1.36 5.75 9.16
N PRO A 179 2.45 6.09 9.86
CA PRO A 179 3.70 5.35 9.78
C PRO A 179 3.49 3.85 10.03
N LEU A 180 4.06 3.00 9.17
CA LEU A 180 3.87 1.54 9.26
C LEU A 180 4.28 1.00 10.64
N TRP A 181 5.37 1.51 11.21
CA TRP A 181 5.86 1.07 12.52
C TRP A 181 4.83 1.30 13.64
N LEU A 182 4.12 2.44 13.61
CA LEU A 182 3.11 2.79 14.61
C LEU A 182 1.85 1.95 14.40
N TYR A 183 1.49 1.71 13.14
CA TYR A 183 0.41 0.79 12.80
C TYR A 183 0.67 -0.63 13.33
N LEU A 184 1.88 -1.16 13.13
CA LEU A 184 2.25 -2.49 13.63
C LEU A 184 2.31 -2.55 15.16
N LYS A 185 2.75 -1.47 15.83
CA LYS A 185 2.74 -1.40 17.31
C LYS A 185 1.37 -1.73 17.92
N TYR A 186 0.29 -1.26 17.30
CA TYR A 186 -1.08 -1.46 17.80
C TYR A 186 -1.80 -2.68 17.24
N PHE A 187 -1.48 -3.08 16.00
CA PHE A 187 -2.26 -4.09 15.27
C PHE A 187 -1.53 -5.39 14.98
N SER A 188 -0.29 -5.54 15.45
CA SER A 188 0.42 -6.82 15.39
C SER A 188 -0.02 -7.75 16.51
N SER A 189 -0.03 -9.04 16.22
CA SER A 189 -0.29 -10.11 17.16
C SER A 189 1.01 -10.88 17.43
N PRO A 190 1.21 -11.41 18.64
CA PRO A 190 2.34 -12.27 18.93
C PRO A 190 2.26 -13.53 18.05
N LYS A 191 3.37 -13.88 17.39
CA LYS A 191 3.53 -15.14 16.66
C LYS A 191 4.26 -16.15 17.55
N PRO A 192 3.88 -17.44 17.56
CA PRO A 192 4.73 -18.49 18.09
C PRO A 192 6.11 -18.46 17.44
N ASN A 193 7.14 -18.90 18.18
CA ASN A 193 8.47 -19.13 17.63
C ASN A 193 8.33 -20.07 16.42
N GLY A 194 8.89 -19.67 15.28
CA GLY A 194 8.90 -20.55 14.11
C GLY A 194 10.12 -21.43 14.06
N TYR A 195 10.18 -22.24 12.99
CA TYR A 195 11.19 -23.27 12.78
C TYR A 195 12.18 -22.92 11.65
N GLY A 196 12.31 -21.63 11.33
CA GLY A 196 13.08 -21.14 10.18
C GLY A 196 12.45 -21.49 8.84
N LEU A 197 11.14 -21.74 8.79
CA LEU A 197 10.46 -22.11 7.54
C LEU A 197 10.15 -20.89 6.68
N ILE A 198 10.16 -21.13 5.36
CA ILE A 198 9.96 -20.12 4.32
C ILE A 198 8.74 -20.52 3.49
N ALA A 199 7.78 -19.61 3.33
CA ALA A 199 6.58 -19.83 2.53
C ALA A 199 6.56 -18.92 1.30
N GLY A 200 6.56 -19.50 0.10
CA GLY A 200 6.38 -18.79 -1.16
C GLY A 200 4.92 -18.73 -1.59
N PHE A 201 4.48 -17.55 -2.05
CA PHE A 201 3.11 -17.29 -2.48
C PHE A 201 3.03 -17.00 -3.98
N ASP A 202 2.23 -17.78 -4.71
CA ASP A 202 1.75 -17.40 -6.05
C ASP A 202 0.33 -16.81 -5.95
N LEU A 203 0.23 -15.49 -6.14
CA LEU A 203 -1.00 -14.71 -6.02
C LEU A 203 -1.76 -14.67 -7.36
N ASN A 204 -2.90 -15.37 -7.46
CA ASN A 204 -3.75 -15.37 -8.66
C ASN A 204 -5.16 -14.80 -8.45
N SER A 205 -5.86 -14.58 -9.56
CA SER A 205 -7.18 -13.93 -9.56
C SER A 205 -8.30 -14.83 -9.03
N ASP A 206 -8.13 -16.14 -9.13
CA ASP A 206 -9.07 -17.24 -8.83
C ASP A 206 -8.58 -18.17 -7.71
N ARG A 207 -7.28 -18.11 -7.36
CA ARG A 207 -6.66 -18.96 -6.34
C ARG A 207 -5.41 -18.33 -5.75
N LEU A 208 -4.98 -18.91 -4.63
CA LEU A 208 -3.74 -18.60 -3.94
C LEU A 208 -2.98 -19.91 -3.68
N ASN A 209 -1.77 -20.04 -4.21
CA ASN A 209 -0.92 -21.21 -3.99
C ASN A 209 0.19 -20.87 -3.01
N VAL A 210 0.40 -21.74 -2.04
CA VAL A 210 1.41 -21.60 -0.99
C VAL A 210 2.26 -22.86 -0.94
N VAL A 211 3.58 -22.68 -1.01
CA VAL A 211 4.57 -23.75 -0.81
C VAL A 211 5.48 -23.38 0.34
N VAL A 212 5.62 -24.27 1.30
CA VAL A 212 6.46 -24.10 2.48
C VAL A 212 7.68 -24.99 2.36
N ILE A 213 8.86 -24.41 2.53
CA ILE A 213 10.15 -25.10 2.50
C ILE A 213 10.92 -24.88 3.80
N ASN A 214 11.84 -25.78 4.10
CA ASN A 214 12.85 -25.58 5.14
C ASN A 214 14.10 -24.87 4.58
N LYS A 215 15.12 -24.67 5.43
CA LYS A 215 16.41 -24.06 5.08
C LYS A 215 17.22 -24.82 4.02
N ASP A 216 16.92 -26.09 3.80
CA ASP A 216 17.57 -26.96 2.81
C ASP A 216 16.81 -26.95 1.47
N GLY A 217 15.70 -26.22 1.37
CA GLY A 217 14.83 -26.21 0.19
C GLY A 217 13.87 -27.41 0.09
N LYS A 218 13.81 -28.25 1.13
CA LYS A 218 12.87 -29.38 1.18
C LYS A 218 11.46 -28.86 1.45
N VAL A 219 10.51 -29.34 0.65
CA VAL A 219 9.09 -29.01 0.78
C VAL A 219 8.51 -29.68 2.03
N ILE A 220 7.87 -28.87 2.86
CA ILE A 220 7.21 -29.26 4.11
C ILE A 220 5.70 -29.30 3.93
N ALA A 221 5.14 -28.34 3.20
CA ALA A 221 3.70 -28.28 2.94
C ALA A 221 3.41 -27.59 1.61
N ILE A 222 2.32 -28.01 0.96
CA ILE A 222 1.75 -27.37 -0.21
C ILE A 222 0.25 -27.17 0.06
N LYS A 223 -0.27 -25.98 -0.16
CA LYS A 223 -1.70 -25.70 0.00
C LYS A 223 -2.19 -24.71 -1.04
N THR A 224 -3.37 -25.00 -1.58
CA THR A 224 -4.08 -24.10 -2.50
C THR A 224 -5.37 -23.63 -1.85
N PHE A 225 -5.59 -22.31 -1.84
CA PHE A 225 -6.83 -21.70 -1.36
C PHE A 225 -7.60 -21.19 -2.57
N TRP A 226 -8.76 -21.80 -2.82
CA TRP A 226 -9.58 -21.54 -4.01
C TRP A 226 -10.62 -20.46 -3.74
N TYR A 227 -10.82 -19.59 -4.71
CA TYR A 227 -11.89 -18.59 -4.75
C TYR A 227 -12.32 -18.37 -6.20
N SER A 228 -12.55 -19.46 -6.95
CA SER A 228 -12.79 -19.45 -8.40
C SER A 228 -14.01 -18.62 -8.82
N ASP A 229 -15.01 -18.54 -7.95
CA ASP A 229 -16.26 -17.81 -8.20
C ASP A 229 -16.05 -16.32 -8.49
N VAL A 230 -14.98 -15.72 -7.97
CA VAL A 230 -14.66 -14.29 -8.18
C VAL A 230 -14.32 -13.95 -9.63
N THR A 231 -14.11 -14.96 -10.48
CA THR A 231 -13.81 -14.78 -11.91
C THR A 231 -15.02 -14.91 -12.82
N ARG A 232 -16.19 -15.23 -12.28
CA ARG A 232 -17.45 -15.30 -13.05
C ARG A 232 -17.84 -13.91 -13.57
N HIS A 233 -18.43 -13.86 -14.77
CA HIS A 233 -18.96 -12.63 -15.34
C HIS A 233 -20.07 -12.05 -14.45
N GLY A 234 -20.02 -10.74 -14.19
CA GLY A 234 -20.99 -10.04 -13.34
C GLY A 234 -20.72 -10.12 -11.83
N PHE A 235 -19.70 -10.86 -11.38
CA PHE A 235 -19.42 -11.00 -9.95
C PHE A 235 -19.08 -9.64 -9.29
N PRO A 236 -19.71 -9.27 -8.17
CA PRO A 236 -19.49 -7.98 -7.53
C PRO A 236 -18.03 -7.77 -7.12
N LYS A 237 -17.46 -6.62 -7.49
CA LYS A 237 -16.02 -6.34 -7.31
C LYS A 237 -15.60 -6.31 -5.83
N GLU A 238 -16.42 -5.74 -4.95
CA GLU A 238 -16.13 -5.66 -3.52
C GLU A 238 -16.22 -7.03 -2.85
N GLU A 239 -17.19 -7.85 -3.24
CA GLU A 239 -17.30 -9.24 -2.79
C GLU A 239 -16.10 -10.08 -3.26
N ALA A 240 -15.69 -9.93 -4.52
CA ALA A 240 -14.50 -10.59 -5.05
C ALA A 240 -13.22 -10.18 -4.30
N ARG A 241 -13.17 -8.94 -3.82
CA ARG A 241 -12.07 -8.46 -2.98
C ARG A 241 -12.13 -9.10 -1.60
N ALA A 242 -13.31 -9.17 -0.98
CA ALA A 242 -13.48 -9.79 0.34
C ALA A 242 -13.03 -11.26 0.33
N LEU A 243 -13.51 -12.05 -0.64
CA LEU A 243 -13.12 -13.47 -0.78
C LEU A 243 -11.62 -13.67 -0.94
N ARG A 244 -10.96 -12.87 -1.79
CA ARG A 244 -9.48 -12.90 -1.93
C ARG A 244 -8.75 -12.56 -0.64
N LEU A 245 -9.24 -11.57 0.10
CA LEU A 245 -8.63 -11.15 1.36
C LEU A 245 -8.85 -12.15 2.49
N ASN A 246 -9.96 -12.89 2.48
CA ASN A 246 -10.25 -13.98 3.40
C ASN A 246 -9.33 -15.18 3.14
N ALA A 247 -9.21 -15.62 1.88
CA ALA A 247 -8.29 -16.69 1.52
C ALA A 247 -6.83 -16.37 1.88
N LEU A 248 -6.40 -15.11 1.69
CA LEU A 248 -5.08 -14.64 2.14
C LEU A 248 -4.95 -14.69 3.68
N SER A 249 -6.00 -14.32 4.42
CA SER A 249 -6.02 -14.42 5.88
C SER A 249 -5.88 -15.87 6.34
N GLU A 250 -6.70 -16.76 5.80
CA GLU A 250 -6.66 -18.20 6.11
C GLU A 250 -5.29 -18.83 5.80
N ALA A 251 -4.68 -18.42 4.68
CA ALA A 251 -3.33 -18.85 4.33
C ALA A 251 -2.30 -18.40 5.36
N LEU A 252 -2.31 -17.13 5.78
CA LEU A 252 -1.35 -16.63 6.76
C LEU A 252 -1.58 -17.22 8.15
N GLU A 253 -2.83 -17.46 8.55
CA GLU A 253 -3.15 -18.16 9.80
C GLU A 253 -2.65 -19.61 9.78
N PHE A 254 -2.86 -20.33 8.66
CA PHE A 254 -2.30 -21.65 8.45
C PHE A 254 -0.77 -21.65 8.60
N LEU A 255 -0.09 -20.69 7.96
CA LEU A 255 1.36 -20.54 8.07
C LEU A 255 1.84 -20.21 9.49
N SER A 256 1.06 -19.42 10.24
CA SER A 256 1.38 -19.09 11.62
C SER A 256 1.31 -20.32 12.51
N ARG A 257 0.32 -21.20 12.27
CA ARG A 257 0.13 -22.43 13.05
C ARG A 257 1.23 -23.45 12.82
N ILE A 258 1.77 -23.56 11.61
CA ILE A 258 2.87 -24.49 11.29
C ILE A 258 4.26 -23.93 11.64
N GLY A 259 4.35 -22.70 12.16
CA GLY A 259 5.61 -22.09 12.59
C GLY A 259 6.47 -21.55 11.44
N VAL A 260 5.86 -20.96 10.40
CA VAL A 260 6.60 -20.21 9.37
C VAL A 260 7.14 -18.91 9.92
N ASP A 261 8.35 -18.53 9.51
CA ASP A 261 8.98 -17.26 9.90
C ASP A 261 9.06 -16.26 8.74
N TYR A 262 9.27 -16.76 7.52
CA TYR A 262 9.44 -15.94 6.34
C TYR A 262 8.31 -16.17 5.33
N VAL A 263 7.65 -15.09 4.93
CA VAL A 263 6.66 -15.10 3.85
C VAL A 263 7.25 -14.37 2.64
N VAL A 264 7.23 -15.03 1.49
CA VAL A 264 7.85 -14.56 0.27
C VAL A 264 6.78 -14.30 -0.79
N PHE A 265 6.75 -13.07 -1.32
CA PHE A 265 5.88 -12.68 -2.43
C PHE A 265 6.72 -12.17 -3.61
N GLU A 266 6.14 -12.20 -4.80
CA GLU A 266 6.70 -11.49 -5.95
C GLU A 266 6.62 -9.97 -5.76
N ASP A 267 7.72 -9.27 -6.07
CA ASP A 267 7.78 -7.82 -6.10
C ASP A 267 7.15 -7.26 -7.39
N LEU A 268 5.84 -7.04 -7.32
CA LEU A 268 5.09 -6.43 -8.42
C LEU A 268 5.31 -4.90 -8.53
N PHE A 269 6.06 -4.26 -7.61
CA PHE A 269 6.38 -2.83 -7.65
C PHE A 269 7.50 -2.51 -8.64
N LEU A 270 8.41 -3.47 -8.88
CA LEU A 270 9.43 -3.40 -9.93
C LEU A 270 8.81 -3.28 -11.34
N VAL A 271 7.57 -3.76 -11.52
CA VAL A 271 6.89 -3.72 -12.80
C VAL A 271 6.25 -2.34 -13.03
N LYS A 272 7.08 -1.41 -13.51
CA LYS A 272 6.74 -0.01 -13.80
C LYS A 272 6.23 0.24 -15.24
N LYS A 273 6.49 -0.66 -16.20
CA LYS A 273 6.06 -0.52 -17.61
C LYS A 273 5.62 -1.85 -18.24
N ARG A 274 4.78 -1.77 -19.27
CA ARG A 274 4.13 -2.86 -20.04
C ARG A 274 5.07 -3.90 -20.72
N LYS A 275 6.36 -3.95 -20.41
CA LYS A 275 7.36 -4.81 -21.07
C LYS A 275 8.24 -5.54 -20.05
N PHE A 276 7.63 -6.36 -19.19
CA PHE A 276 8.40 -7.25 -18.30
C PHE A 276 8.48 -8.67 -18.87
N THR A 277 7.43 -9.10 -19.55
CA THR A 277 7.38 -10.37 -20.28
C THR A 277 7.17 -10.12 -21.76
N GLY A 278 7.56 -11.05 -22.65
CA GLY A 278 7.19 -11.00 -24.07
C GLY A 278 5.67 -11.10 -24.31
N SER A 279 4.89 -11.44 -23.28
CA SER A 279 3.44 -11.64 -23.39
C SER A 279 2.65 -10.38 -23.02
N ARG A 280 1.80 -9.93 -23.95
CA ARG A 280 0.85 -8.82 -23.72
C ARG A 280 -0.15 -9.15 -22.60
N SER A 281 -0.49 -10.42 -22.44
CA SER A 281 -1.37 -10.96 -21.39
C SER A 281 -0.72 -10.93 -20.00
N GLY A 282 0.53 -11.39 -19.85
CA GLY A 282 1.26 -11.34 -18.58
C GLY A 282 1.47 -9.91 -18.11
N ASN A 283 1.89 -9.02 -19.02
CA ASN A 283 2.01 -7.59 -18.70
C ASN A 283 0.66 -6.96 -18.32
N ARG A 284 -0.45 -7.40 -18.92
CA ARG A 284 -1.82 -6.97 -18.56
C ARG A 284 -2.27 -7.51 -17.20
N LYS A 285 -2.03 -8.78 -16.88
CA LYS A 285 -2.38 -9.40 -15.59
C LYS A 285 -1.60 -8.77 -14.43
N ILE A 286 -0.32 -8.44 -14.64
CA ILE A 286 0.57 -7.81 -13.66
C ILE A 286 0.22 -6.32 -13.44
N THR A 287 -0.21 -5.61 -14.49
CA THR A 287 -0.65 -4.21 -14.38
C THR A 287 -2.07 -4.04 -13.82
N ARG A 288 -2.86 -5.11 -13.68
CA ARG A 288 -4.16 -5.04 -13.00
C ARG A 288 -3.94 -4.71 -11.52
N PHE A 289 -4.35 -3.51 -11.15
CA PHE A 289 -4.41 -2.97 -9.79
C PHE A 289 -4.78 -3.99 -8.70
N ALA A 290 -5.66 -4.95 -9.01
CA ALA A 290 -6.07 -6.02 -8.09
C ALA A 290 -4.93 -6.90 -7.56
N LYS A 291 -3.94 -7.30 -8.38
CA LYS A 291 -2.81 -8.12 -7.90
C LYS A 291 -1.86 -7.29 -7.01
N LYS A 292 -1.55 -6.05 -7.40
CA LYS A 292 -0.76 -5.12 -6.57
C LYS A 292 -1.46 -4.82 -5.24
N GLN A 293 -2.78 -4.62 -5.27
CA GLN A 293 -3.57 -4.47 -4.05
C GLN A 293 -3.47 -5.72 -3.17
N LEU A 294 -3.63 -6.92 -3.73
CA LEU A 294 -3.53 -8.16 -2.96
C LEU A 294 -2.12 -8.32 -2.35
N LEU A 295 -1.07 -7.98 -3.10
CA LEU A 295 0.31 -7.93 -2.59
C LEU A 295 0.43 -6.96 -1.41
N THR A 296 -0.04 -5.72 -1.54
CA THR A 296 0.00 -4.74 -0.45
C THR A 296 -0.72 -5.26 0.80
N HIS A 297 -1.90 -5.86 0.65
CA HIS A 297 -2.62 -6.43 1.80
C HIS A 297 -1.88 -7.65 2.37
N GLY A 298 -1.27 -8.48 1.51
CA GLY A 298 -0.42 -9.61 1.88
C GLY A 298 0.72 -9.18 2.78
N VAL A 299 1.53 -8.22 2.34
CA VAL A 299 2.65 -7.69 3.12
C VAL A 299 2.18 -7.15 4.47
N ILE A 300 1.15 -6.28 4.49
CA ILE A 300 0.68 -5.67 5.75
C ILE A 300 0.10 -6.73 6.71
N LYS A 301 -0.72 -7.68 6.21
CA LYS A 301 -1.26 -8.75 7.05
C LYS A 301 -0.15 -9.68 7.56
N SER A 302 0.85 -10.00 6.74
CA SER A 302 1.98 -10.81 7.17
C SER A 302 2.77 -10.15 8.30
N LEU A 303 3.06 -8.85 8.18
CA LEU A 303 3.76 -8.11 9.24
C LEU A 303 2.94 -8.02 10.53
N ARG A 304 1.61 -7.86 10.43
CA ARG A 304 0.72 -7.90 11.60
C ARG A 304 0.79 -9.25 12.31
N LEU A 305 0.92 -10.34 11.56
CA LEU A 305 1.03 -11.69 12.12
C LEU A 305 2.46 -12.07 12.52
N GLY A 306 3.39 -11.10 12.55
CA GLY A 306 4.75 -11.31 13.03
C GLY A 306 5.72 -11.93 12.01
N PHE A 307 5.30 -12.18 10.76
CA PHE A 307 6.18 -12.75 9.74
C PHE A 307 7.20 -11.73 9.23
N ASN A 308 8.40 -12.19 8.94
CA ASN A 308 9.33 -11.47 8.08
C ASN A 308 8.86 -11.60 6.63
N VAL A 309 8.80 -10.48 5.90
CA VAL A 309 8.31 -10.47 4.53
C VAL A 309 9.46 -10.24 3.57
N ILE A 310 9.59 -11.09 2.55
CA ILE A 310 10.59 -10.97 1.50
C ILE A 310 9.86 -10.75 0.16
N LEU A 311 10.29 -9.73 -0.58
CA LEU A 311 9.79 -9.40 -1.90
C LEU A 311 10.89 -9.71 -2.93
N VAL A 312 10.63 -10.72 -3.77
CA VAL A 312 11.61 -11.23 -4.74
C VAL A 312 11.27 -10.82 -6.17
N ASN A 313 12.28 -10.73 -7.04
CA ASN A 313 12.05 -10.37 -8.43
C ASN A 313 11.18 -11.44 -9.16
N PRO A 314 10.06 -11.04 -9.80
CA PRO A 314 9.18 -11.97 -10.53
C PRO A 314 9.81 -12.60 -11.79
N LYS A 315 11.00 -12.18 -12.23
CA LYS A 315 11.64 -12.77 -13.43
C LYS A 315 12.02 -14.23 -13.16
N GLY A 316 11.58 -15.16 -14.01
CA GLY A 316 11.98 -16.58 -13.93
C GLY A 316 11.17 -17.45 -12.96
N THR A 317 10.12 -16.91 -12.32
CA THR A 317 9.18 -17.69 -11.49
C THR A 317 8.06 -18.36 -12.29
N THR A 318 7.95 -18.06 -13.59
CA THR A 318 6.96 -18.61 -14.52
C THR A 318 7.53 -18.61 -15.94
N ASN A 319 7.27 -19.67 -16.73
CA ASN A 319 7.71 -19.83 -18.12
C ASN A 319 9.24 -19.67 -18.30
N SER A 320 10.02 -20.40 -17.50
CA SER A 320 11.48 -20.51 -17.59
C SER A 320 11.86 -21.99 -17.67
N GLU A 321 13.05 -22.30 -18.20
CA GLU A 321 13.57 -23.67 -18.21
C GLU A 321 13.63 -24.28 -16.81
N GLU A 322 13.97 -23.45 -15.81
CA GLU A 322 13.95 -23.82 -14.40
C GLU A 322 12.54 -24.18 -13.91
N HIS A 323 11.53 -23.42 -14.31
CA HIS A 323 10.13 -23.68 -13.97
C HIS A 323 9.64 -25.00 -14.59
N ASP A 324 9.92 -25.24 -15.88
CA ASP A 324 9.58 -26.49 -16.57
C ASP A 324 10.33 -27.69 -15.98
N ARG A 325 11.58 -27.50 -15.56
CA ARG A 325 12.38 -28.51 -14.89
C ARG A 325 11.78 -28.88 -13.52
N VAL A 326 11.45 -27.88 -12.69
CA VAL A 326 10.83 -28.11 -11.37
C VAL A 326 9.49 -28.83 -11.52
N MET A 327 8.66 -28.46 -12.50
CA MET A 327 7.40 -29.15 -12.75
C MET A 327 7.61 -30.64 -13.05
N ARG A 328 8.59 -30.97 -13.90
CA ARG A 328 8.91 -32.37 -14.26
C ARG A 328 9.51 -33.15 -13.10
N GLU A 329 10.51 -32.59 -12.41
CA GLU A 329 11.24 -33.29 -11.35
C GLU A 329 10.44 -33.45 -10.07
N LYS A 330 9.56 -32.49 -9.74
CA LYS A 330 8.77 -32.49 -8.49
C LYS A 330 7.31 -32.90 -8.69
N GLY A 331 6.85 -33.08 -9.94
CA GLY A 331 5.45 -33.38 -10.24
C GLY A 331 4.49 -32.23 -9.90
N PHE A 332 4.99 -30.99 -9.87
CA PHE A 332 4.18 -29.83 -9.49
C PHE A 332 3.34 -29.31 -10.64
N ASP A 333 2.11 -28.88 -10.33
CA ASP A 333 1.36 -28.03 -11.25
C ASP A 333 2.05 -26.66 -11.41
N ARG A 334 1.69 -25.94 -12.46
CA ARG A 334 2.26 -24.64 -12.82
C ARG A 334 2.33 -23.66 -11.65
N HIS A 335 1.26 -23.53 -10.88
CA HIS A 335 1.14 -22.52 -9.81
C HIS A 335 1.91 -22.94 -8.56
N THR A 336 1.89 -24.24 -8.25
CA THR A 336 2.72 -24.82 -7.19
C THR A 336 4.21 -24.68 -7.51
N ALA A 337 4.63 -24.92 -8.75
CA ALA A 337 6.00 -24.69 -9.19
C ALA A 337 6.40 -23.22 -9.06
N SER A 338 5.52 -22.27 -9.41
CA SER A 338 5.77 -20.84 -9.23
C SER A 338 5.93 -20.48 -7.75
N ALA A 339 5.03 -20.95 -6.87
CA ALA A 339 5.13 -20.72 -5.43
C ALA A 339 6.41 -21.32 -4.82
N TYR A 340 6.83 -22.51 -5.27
CA TYR A 340 8.09 -23.13 -4.86
C TYR A 340 9.31 -22.30 -5.27
N LEU A 341 9.39 -21.86 -6.53
CA LEU A 341 10.50 -21.00 -6.99
C LEU A 341 10.56 -19.67 -6.23
N ILE A 342 9.40 -19.09 -5.90
CA ILE A 342 9.32 -17.89 -5.07
C ILE A 342 9.91 -18.17 -3.68
N ALA A 343 9.58 -19.32 -3.06
CA ALA A 343 10.13 -19.73 -1.78
C ALA A 343 11.67 -19.91 -1.85
N MET A 344 12.16 -20.59 -2.88
CA MET A 344 13.60 -20.82 -3.10
C MET A 344 14.39 -19.52 -3.25
N LYS A 345 13.86 -18.55 -4.01
CA LYS A 345 14.47 -17.22 -4.10
C LYS A 345 14.49 -16.48 -2.77
N GLY A 346 13.43 -16.62 -1.96
CA GLY A 346 13.42 -16.06 -0.62
C GLY A 346 14.51 -16.69 0.26
N LEU A 347 14.71 -18.00 0.15
CA LEU A 347 15.79 -18.71 0.84
C LEU A 347 17.19 -18.22 0.42
N GLU A 348 17.41 -17.97 -0.87
CA GLU A 348 18.66 -17.36 -1.36
C GLU A 348 18.89 -15.96 -0.78
N VAL A 349 17.84 -15.13 -0.72
CA VAL A 349 17.93 -13.80 -0.11
C VAL A 349 18.31 -13.90 1.37
N ILE A 350 17.74 -14.87 2.11
CA ILE A 350 18.10 -15.07 3.52
C ILE A 350 19.58 -15.44 3.65
N LYS A 351 20.04 -16.45 2.89
CA LYS A 351 21.45 -16.91 2.92
C LYS A 351 22.47 -15.83 2.57
N ASN A 352 22.09 -14.87 1.71
CA ASN A 352 22.98 -13.78 1.31
C ASN A 352 23.00 -12.60 2.31
N ASN A 353 22.09 -12.58 3.29
CA ASN A 353 22.01 -11.53 4.32
C ASN A 353 22.36 -12.04 5.74
N GLU A 354 22.68 -13.33 5.87
CA GLU A 354 23.38 -13.93 7.02
C GLU A 354 24.89 -13.79 6.81
#